data_AF-A0A4Q7AKX9-F1
#
_entry.id   AF-A0A4Q7AKX9-F1
#
_cell.length_a   1.000
_cell.length_b   1.000
_cell.length_c   1.000
_cell.angle_alpha   90.00
_cell.angle_beta   90.00
_cell.angle_gamma   90.00
#
_symmetry.space_group_name_H-M   'P 1'
#
loop_
_entity.id
_entity.type
_entity.pdbx_description
1 polymer ?
#
loop_
_entity_poly.entity_id
_entity_poly.type
_entity_poly.pdbx_seq_one_letter_code
_entity_poly.pdbx_strand_id
1 'polypeptide(L)'
;MSDKHELPELHTYRNLSSGEKLAINQMLISYVWEVGCLFNIHMKNDAKSYNLVKLTSINFENEATSIWVHFETITGESIGIPLDFLSKIERSGQEDI
;
A
#
# COMPACT_ATOMS: atom_id res chain seq x y z
N MET A 1 17.95 17.63 -11.04
CA MET A 1 17.47 16.43 -11.76
C MET A 1 16.65 15.64 -10.77
N SER A 2 15.33 15.80 -10.80
CA SER A 2 14.43 15.02 -9.93
C SER A 2 14.08 13.75 -10.67
N ASP A 3 14.99 12.77 -10.63
CA ASP A 3 14.60 11.40 -10.90
C ASP A 3 13.63 11.00 -9.79
N LYS A 4 12.34 11.25 -10.03
CA LYS A 4 11.28 10.50 -9.36
C LYS A 4 11.50 9.07 -9.82
N HIS A 5 12.35 8.33 -9.11
CA HIS A 5 12.35 6.89 -9.21
C HIS A 5 10.91 6.46 -8.91
N GLU A 6 10.16 6.16 -9.96
CA GLU A 6 8.85 5.57 -9.84
C GLU A 6 9.03 4.32 -8.99
N LEU A 7 8.32 4.29 -7.87
CA LEU A 7 8.40 3.14 -6.98
C LEU A 7 7.97 1.90 -7.78
N PRO A 8 8.73 0.79 -7.69
CA PRO A 8 8.37 -0.43 -8.40
C PRO A 8 6.99 -0.93 -7.98
N GLU A 9 6.30 -1.60 -8.92
CA GLU A 9 4.95 -2.10 -8.67
C GLU A 9 4.93 -3.08 -7.49
N LEU A 10 3.95 -2.91 -6.60
CA LEU A 10 3.92 -3.61 -5.32
C LEU A 10 3.85 -5.14 -5.48
N HIS A 11 3.15 -5.62 -6.51
CA HIS A 11 3.07 -7.06 -6.79
C HIS A 11 4.38 -7.71 -7.23
N THR A 12 5.42 -6.91 -7.54
CA THR A 12 6.75 -7.42 -7.86
C THR A 12 7.65 -7.54 -6.63
N TYR A 13 7.15 -7.15 -5.44
CA TYR A 13 7.90 -7.02 -4.19
C TYR A 13 8.89 -8.16 -3.93
N ARG A 14 8.47 -9.41 -4.12
CA ARG A 14 9.31 -10.60 -3.86
C ARG A 14 10.58 -10.64 -4.71
N ASN A 15 10.52 -10.13 -5.93
CA ASN A 15 11.62 -10.14 -6.91
C ASN A 15 12.53 -8.92 -6.82
N LEU A 16 12.19 -7.95 -5.98
CA LEU A 16 12.96 -6.72 -5.81
C LEU A 16 14.22 -6.94 -4.98
N SER A 17 15.20 -6.06 -5.19
CA SER A 17 16.41 -5.98 -4.38
C SER A 17 16.08 -5.62 -2.91
N SER A 18 17.02 -5.88 -2.00
CA SER A 18 16.86 -5.51 -0.59
C SER A 18 16.64 -4.00 -0.39
N GLY A 19 17.29 -3.15 -1.20
CA GLY A 19 17.12 -1.70 -1.15
C GLY A 19 15.72 -1.25 -1.58
N GLU A 20 15.20 -1.81 -2.67
CA GLU A 20 13.85 -1.51 -3.16
C GLU A 20 12.77 -2.03 -2.18
N LYS A 21 12.96 -3.23 -1.63
CA LYS A 21 12.08 -3.78 -0.57
C LYS A 21 12.05 -2.87 0.65
N LEU A 22 13.21 -2.36 1.08
CA LEU A 22 13.30 -1.43 2.20
C LEU A 22 12.56 -0.12 1.90
N ALA A 23 12.71 0.43 0.69
CA ALA A 23 12.01 1.65 0.28
C ALA A 23 10.48 1.48 0.28
N ILE A 24 9.97 0.35 -0.23
CA ILE A 24 8.53 0.02 -0.17
C ILE A 24 8.07 -0.12 1.28
N ASN A 25 8.82 -0.85 2.11
CA ASN A 25 8.46 -1.02 3.53
C ASN A 25 8.37 0.32 4.25
N GLN A 26 9.33 1.21 4.04
CA GLN A 26 9.32 2.57 4.60
C GLN A 26 8.12 3.38 4.11
N MET A 27 7.82 3.34 2.80
CA MET A 27 6.64 4.00 2.24
C MET A 27 5.34 3.50 2.89
N LEU A 28 5.15 2.18 2.97
CA LEU A 28 3.94 1.57 3.56
C LEU A 28 3.77 1.96 5.03
N ILE A 29 4.87 1.97 5.80
CA ILE A 29 4.87 2.42 7.19
C ILE A 29 4.50 3.90 7.28
N SER A 30 5.09 4.75 6.42
CA SER A 30 4.76 6.18 6.39
C SER A 30 3.28 6.41 6.12
N TYR A 31 2.66 5.66 5.20
CA TYR A 31 1.24 5.82 4.89
C TYR A 31 0.31 5.49 6.06
N VAL A 32 0.64 4.49 6.88
CA VAL A 32 -0.13 4.19 8.11
C VAL A 32 -0.01 5.30 9.15
N TRP A 33 1.14 5.98 9.20
CA TRP A 33 1.37 7.07 10.16
C TRP A 33 0.81 8.42 9.70
N GLU A 34 0.40 8.55 8.44
CA GLU A 34 -0.21 9.76 7.91
C GLU A 34 -1.66 9.91 8.38
N VAL A 35 -1.81 10.54 9.55
CA VAL A 35 -3.12 10.82 10.15
C VAL A 35 -3.96 11.68 9.22
N GLY A 36 -5.22 11.26 9.02
CA GLY A 36 -6.19 11.99 8.21
C GLY A 36 -5.98 11.85 6.71
N CYS A 37 -5.01 11.10 6.22
CA CYS A 37 -4.84 10.88 4.78
C CYS A 37 -5.70 9.71 4.27
N LEU A 38 -6.36 9.91 3.12
CA LEU A 38 -7.04 8.85 2.39
C LEU A 38 -6.24 8.40 1.17
N PHE A 39 -6.31 7.11 0.86
CA PHE A 39 -5.56 6.46 -0.20
C PHE A 39 -6.48 5.77 -1.20
N ASN A 40 -5.98 5.58 -2.42
CA ASN A 40 -6.55 4.68 -3.41
C ASN A 40 -5.63 3.46 -3.54
N ILE A 41 -6.23 2.28 -3.45
CA ILE A 41 -5.56 0.98 -3.56
C ILE A 41 -5.95 0.36 -4.89
N HIS A 42 -4.98 0.22 -5.77
CA HIS A 42 -5.13 -0.37 -7.09
C HIS A 42 -4.75 -1.85 -7.05
N MET A 43 -5.69 -2.71 -7.41
CA MET A 43 -5.47 -4.14 -7.48
C MET A 43 -4.78 -4.52 -8.80
N LYS A 44 -4.11 -5.67 -8.81
CA LYS A 44 -3.55 -6.28 -10.03
C LYS A 44 -4.68 -6.85 -10.92
N ASN A 45 -4.43 -6.95 -12.23
CA ASN A 45 -5.26 -7.66 -13.22
C ASN A 45 -6.72 -7.18 -13.32
N ASP A 46 -6.96 -5.87 -13.44
CA ASP A 46 -8.29 -5.25 -13.55
C ASP A 46 -9.28 -5.61 -12.42
N ALA A 47 -8.78 -6.16 -11.30
CA ALA A 47 -9.59 -6.41 -10.14
C ALA A 47 -10.06 -5.08 -9.51
N LYS A 48 -11.18 -5.13 -8.78
CA LYS A 48 -11.82 -3.96 -8.20
C LYS A 48 -10.86 -3.21 -7.27
N SER A 49 -10.51 -1.97 -7.63
CA SER A 49 -9.78 -1.03 -6.78
C SER A 49 -10.65 -0.51 -5.63
N TYR A 50 -9.98 -0.07 -4.56
CA TYR A 50 -10.61 0.58 -3.41
C TYR A 50 -10.18 2.03 -3.37
N ASN A 51 -11.15 2.94 -3.41
CA ASN A 51 -10.88 4.38 -3.37
C ASN A 51 -11.28 4.95 -2.01
N LEU A 52 -10.58 6.00 -1.59
CA LEU A 52 -10.86 6.71 -0.34
C LEU A 52 -10.86 5.77 0.86
N VAL A 53 -9.73 5.09 1.07
CA VAL A 53 -9.55 4.19 2.20
C VAL A 53 -8.47 4.72 3.14
N LYS A 54 -8.62 4.41 4.41
CA LYS A 54 -7.65 4.71 5.45
C LYS A 54 -6.78 3.51 5.70
N LEU A 55 -5.47 3.63 5.51
CA LEU A 55 -4.53 2.56 5.85
C LEU A 55 -4.42 2.45 7.38
N THR A 56 -4.69 1.27 7.91
CA THR A 56 -4.78 1.04 9.37
C THR A 56 -3.58 0.31 9.92
N SER A 57 -3.05 -0.68 9.19
CA SER A 57 -1.84 -1.40 9.58
C SER A 57 -1.16 -2.09 8.40
N ILE A 58 0.14 -2.38 8.58
CA ILE A 58 0.92 -3.22 7.69
C ILE A 58 1.52 -4.35 8.52
N ASN A 59 1.26 -5.58 8.13
CA ASN A 59 1.80 -6.75 8.79
C ASN A 59 2.92 -7.36 7.95
N PHE A 60 4.10 -7.48 8.55
CA PHE A 60 5.26 -8.17 8.00
C PHE A 60 5.35 -9.54 8.68
N GLU A 61 4.85 -10.60 8.03
CA GLU A 61 4.92 -11.94 8.61
C GLU A 61 6.36 -12.46 8.65
N ASN A 62 6.73 -13.10 9.77
CA ASN A 62 8.04 -13.75 9.92
C ASN A 62 8.17 -14.85 8.86
N GLU A 63 9.25 -14.80 8.08
CA GLU A 63 9.54 -15.58 6.86
C GLU A 63 9.13 -14.95 5.51
N ALA A 64 8.71 -13.68 5.47
CA ALA A 64 8.59 -12.89 4.24
C ALA A 64 7.73 -13.54 3.14
N THR A 65 6.84 -14.46 3.51
CA THR A 65 5.97 -15.14 2.55
C THR A 65 4.82 -14.26 2.11
N SER A 66 4.44 -13.21 2.88
CA SER A 66 3.46 -12.19 2.49
C SER A 66 3.55 -10.93 3.37
N ILE A 67 3.47 -9.75 2.75
CA ILE A 67 3.15 -8.49 3.44
C ILE A 67 1.65 -8.27 3.30
N TRP A 68 0.98 -7.93 4.39
CA TRP A 68 -0.44 -7.61 4.36
C TRP A 68 -0.69 -6.14 4.59
N VAL A 69 -1.51 -5.55 3.72
CA VAL A 69 -1.97 -4.17 3.81
C VAL A 69 -3.40 -4.17 4.31
N HIS A 70 -3.62 -3.60 5.49
CA HIS A 70 -4.93 -3.46 6.09
C HIS A 70 -5.42 -2.02 5.96
N PHE A 71 -6.68 -1.87 5.58
CA PHE A 71 -7.32 -0.59 5.42
C PHE A 71 -8.80 -0.63 5.79
N GLU A 72 -9.36 0.54 6.05
CA GLU A 72 -10.77 0.74 6.31
C GLU A 72 -11.36 1.60 5.19
N THR A 73 -12.52 1.18 4.68
CA THR A 73 -13.30 1.98 3.71
C THR A 73 -14.05 3.10 4.43
N ILE A 74 -14.45 4.15 3.71
CA ILE A 74 -15.34 5.19 4.24
C ILE A 74 -16.68 4.67 4.78
N THR A 75 -17.07 3.45 4.40
CA THR A 75 -18.27 2.78 4.93
C THR A 75 -18.01 2.00 6.23
N GLY A 76 -16.78 2.02 6.76
CA GLY A 76 -16.37 1.33 7.99
C GLY A 76 -16.02 -0.16 7.80
N GLU A 77 -15.94 -0.65 6.56
CA GLU A 77 -15.51 -2.03 6.28
C GLU A 77 -13.99 -2.14 6.39
N SER A 78 -13.51 -3.07 7.22
CA SER A 78 -12.08 -3.37 7.39
C SER A 78 -11.66 -4.52 6.48
N ILE A 79 -10.63 -4.29 5.68
CA ILE A 79 -10.16 -5.22 4.64
C ILE A 79 -8.65 -5.41 4.78
N GLY A 80 -8.19 -6.65 4.66
CA GLY A 80 -6.77 -7.00 4.59
C GLY A 80 -6.45 -7.68 3.26
N ILE A 81 -5.47 -7.14 2.52
CA ILE A 81 -5.06 -7.67 1.21
C ILE A 81 -3.56 -7.92 1.20
N PRO A 82 -3.08 -9.07 0.68
CA PRO A 82 -1.66 -9.29 0.50
C PRO A 82 -1.08 -8.34 -0.56
N LEU A 83 0.11 -7.81 -0.31
CA LEU A 83 0.81 -6.85 -1.17
C LEU A 83 0.98 -7.37 -2.60
N ASP A 84 1.12 -8.68 -2.78
CA ASP A 84 1.27 -9.35 -4.09
C ASP A 84 0.04 -9.18 -5.00
N PHE A 85 -1.12 -8.82 -4.43
CA PHE A 85 -2.35 -8.53 -5.19
C PHE A 85 -2.51 -7.05 -5.52
N LEU A 86 -1.63 -6.19 -5.01
CA LEU A 86 -1.70 -4.75 -5.22
C LEU A 86 -0.76 -4.33 -6.35
N SER A 87 -1.25 -3.55 -7.30
CA SER A 87 -0.39 -2.87 -8.28
C SER A 87 0.26 -1.65 -7.64
N LYS A 88 -0.56 -0.78 -7.03
CA LYS A 88 -0.13 0.53 -6.52
C LYS A 88 -1.01 0.98 -5.36
N ILE A 89 -0.42 1.75 -4.46
CA ILE A 89 -1.15 2.56 -3.47
C ILE A 89 -0.77 4.02 -3.73
N GLU A 90 -1.76 4.90 -3.79
CA GLU A 90 -1.54 6.32 -4.00
C GLU A 90 -2.38 7.17 -3.05
N ARG A 91 -1.87 8.34 -2.68
CA ARG A 91 -2.67 9.33 -1.96
C ARG A 91 -3.83 9.80 -2.85
N SER A 92 -5.02 9.84 -2.27
CA SER A 92 -6.22 10.34 -2.96
C SER A 92 -6.23 11.86 -3.15
N GLY A 93 -5.43 12.58 -2.35
CA GLY A 93 -5.49 14.05 -2.25
C GLY A 93 -6.66 14.56 -1.39
N GLN A 94 -7.42 13.66 -0.77
CA GLN A 94 -8.48 13.97 0.19
C GLN A 94 -8.05 13.59 1.61
N GLU A 95 -8.56 14.36 2.57
CA GLU A 95 -8.36 14.11 3.99
C GLU A 95 -9.66 13.56 4.63
N ASP A 96 -9.50 12.71 5.64
CA ASP A 96 -10.55 12.21 6.53
C ASP A 96 -11.05 13.40 7.37
N ILE A 97 -12.35 13.72 7.29
CA ILE A 97 -12.97 14.93 7.89
C ILE A 97 -13.34 14.67 9.36
#